data_AF-A0A7K7ABM9-F1
#
_entry.id   AF-A0A7K7ABM9-F1
#
_cell.length_a   1.000
_cell.length_b   1.000
_cell.length_c   1.000
_cell.angle_alpha   90.00
_cell.angle_beta   90.00
_cell.angle_gamma   90.00
#
_symmetry.space_group_name_H-M   'P 1'
#
loop_
_entity.id
_entity.type
_entity.pdbx_description
1 polymer ?
#
loop_
_entity_poly.entity_id
_entity_poly.type
_entity_poly.pdbx_seq_one_letter_code
_entity_poly.pdbx_strand_id
1 'polypeptide(L)' 'LQAILEIVTNKTALAIDLLTQQSQQMCTVIIQHHMVLDYLLSEEGGVCGKL' A
#
# COMPACT_ATOMS: atom_id res chain seq x y z
N LEU A 1 -20.08 -9.25 -28.93
CA LEU A 1 -19.87 -8.10 -28.02
C LEU A 1 -19.81 -8.53 -26.55
N GLN A 2 -20.79 -9.30 -26.05
CA GLN A 2 -20.86 -9.79 -24.67
C GLN A 2 -19.57 -10.48 -24.18
N ALA A 3 -19.02 -11.43 -24.95
CA ALA A 3 -17.82 -12.17 -24.57
C ALA A 3 -16.57 -11.26 -24.43
N ILE A 4 -16.45 -10.23 -25.27
CA ILE A 4 -15.33 -9.28 -25.18
C ILE A 4 -15.45 -8.45 -23.90
N LEU A 5 -16.67 -8.01 -23.58
CA LEU A 5 -16.94 -7.27 -22.35
C LEU A 5 -16.59 -8.10 -21.11
N GLU A 6 -17.01 -9.37 -21.10
CA GLU A 6 -16.70 -10.31 -20.00
C GLU A 6 -15.19 -10.52 -19.82
N ILE A 7 -14.44 -10.71 -20.93
CA ILE A 7 -12.99 -10.84 -20.88
C ILE A 7 -12.32 -9.58 -20.33
N VAL A 8 -12.74 -8.40 -20.79
CA VAL A 8 -12.18 -7.12 -20.34
C VAL A 8 -12.48 -6.89 -18.87
N THR A 9 -13.73 -7.09 -18.43
CA THR A 9 -14.11 -6.92 -17.02
C THR A 9 -13.38 -7.90 -16.11
N ASN A 10 -13.24 -9.17 -16.50
CA ASN A 10 -12.52 -10.16 -15.71
C ASN A 10 -11.02 -9.81 -15.58
N LYS A 11 -10.36 -9.43 -16.68
CA LYS A 11 -8.95 -9.00 -16.65
C LYS A 11 -8.75 -7.74 -15.82
N THR A 12 -9.66 -6.77 -15.93
CA THR A 12 -9.62 -5.55 -15.12
C THR A 12 -9.79 -5.87 -13.64
N ALA A 13 -10.71 -6.77 -13.28
CA ALA A 13 -10.89 -7.20 -11.88
C ALA A 13 -9.61 -7.85 -11.32
N LEU A 14 -9.00 -8.78 -12.07
CA LEU A 14 -7.74 -9.42 -11.67
C LEU A 14 -6.60 -8.41 -11.50
N ALA A 15 -6.51 -7.41 -12.37
CA ALA A 15 -5.50 -6.36 -12.25
C ALA A 15 -5.72 -5.49 -11.00
N ILE A 16 -6.98 -5.14 -10.69
CA ILE A 16 -7.35 -4.38 -9.49
C ILE A 16 -7.02 -5.19 -8.23
N ASP A 17 -7.31 -6.49 -8.20
CA ASP A 17 -6.99 -7.36 -7.07
C ASP A 17 -5.47 -7.40 -6.82
N LEU A 18 -4.68 -7.55 -7.89
CA LEU A 18 -3.22 -7.55 -7.80
C LEU A 18 -2.67 -6.22 -7.28
N LEU A 19 -3.17 -5.09 -7.80
CA LEU A 19 -2.78 -3.75 -7.35
C LEU A 19 -3.16 -3.51 -5.89
N THR A 20 -4.33 -4.00 -5.47
CA THR A 20 -4.80 -3.89 -4.09
C THR A 20 -3.88 -4.66 -3.14
N GLN A 21 -3.50 -5.89 -3.50
CA GLN A 21 -2.55 -6.68 -2.72
C GLN A 21 -1.19 -6.00 -2.62
N GLN A 22 -0.65 -5.48 -3.72
CA GLN A 22 0.62 -4.76 -3.72
C GLN A 22 0.56 -3.50 -2.86
N SER A 23 -0.52 -2.72 -2.97
CA SER A 23 -0.74 -1.51 -2.17
C SER A 23 -0.77 -1.83 -0.67
N GLN A 24 -1.47 -2.90 -0.26
CA GLN A 24 -1.50 -3.35 1.13
C GLN A 24 -0.11 -3.76 1.65
N GLN A 25 0.67 -4.47 0.83
CA GLN A 25 2.04 -4.84 1.18
C GLN A 25 2.92 -3.61 1.36
N MET A 26 2.84 -2.64 0.44
CA MET A 26 3.58 -1.38 0.53
C MET A 26 3.19 -0.59 1.79
N CYS A 27 1.89 -0.44 2.06
CA CYS A 27 1.41 0.23 3.27
C CYS A 27 1.93 -0.45 4.54
N THR A 28 1.96 -1.78 4.58
CA THR A 28 2.49 -2.53 5.72
C THR A 28 3.96 -2.20 5.97
N VAL A 29 4.78 -2.20 4.90
CA VAL A 29 6.21 -1.87 4.99
C VAL A 29 6.42 -0.41 5.40
N ILE A 30 5.65 0.53 4.85
CA ILE A 30 5.73 1.96 5.20
C ILE A 30 5.42 2.15 6.69
N ILE A 31 4.34 1.55 7.19
CA ILE A 31 3.95 1.64 8.60
C ILE A 31 5.03 1.02 9.50
N GLN A 32 5.59 -0.12 9.12
CA GLN A 32 6.70 -0.73 9.87
C GLN A 32 7.92 0.18 9.96
N HIS A 33 8.34 0.78 8.85
CA HIS A 33 9.44 1.75 8.87
C HIS A 33 9.11 2.99 9.70
N HIS A 34 7.88 3.50 9.60
CA HIS A 34 7.45 4.64 10.41
C HIS A 34 7.57 4.35 11.90
N MET A 35 7.12 3.18 12.36
CA MET A 35 7.24 2.76 13.76
C MET A 35 8.70 2.66 14.22
N VAL A 36 9.58 2.08 13.40
CA VAL A 36 11.01 1.97 13.71
C VAL A 36 11.63 3.36 13.80
N LEU A 37 11.31 4.25 12.86
CA LEU A 37 11.82 5.62 12.86
C LEU A 37 11.28 6.43 14.04
N ASP A 38 10.00 6.28 14.41
CA ASP A 38 9.43 6.94 15.60
C ASP A 38 10.15 6.51 16.88
N TYR A 39 10.50 5.22 16.99
CA TYR A 39 11.29 4.73 18.11
C TYR A 39 12.69 5.36 18.13
N LEU A 40 13.39 5.35 16.98
CA LEU A 40 14.73 5.91 16.86
C LEU A 40 14.78 7.43 17.10
N LEU A 41 13.68 8.14 16.80
CA LEU A 41 13.55 9.59 16.93
C LEU A 41 12.74 10.01 18.16
N SER A 42 12.58 9.12 19.15
CA SER A 42 11.67 9.35 20.26
C SER A 42 12.04 10.57 21.11
N GLU A 43 13.33 10.91 21.21
CA GLU A 43 13.81 12.12 21.91
C GLU A 43 13.52 13.41 21.12
N GLU A 44 13.41 13.29 19.80
CA GLU A 44 13.06 14.37 18.87
C GLU A 44 11.56 14.46 18.58
N GLY A 45 10.72 13.73 19.33
CA GLY A 45 9.26 13.73 19.14
C GLY A 45 8.76 12.85 17.99
N GLY A 46 9.57 11.88 17.57
CA GLY A 46 9.26 10.93 16.49
C GLY A 46 9.46 11.51 15.09
N VAL A 47 9.01 10.79 14.06
CA VAL A 47 9.12 11.20 12.66
C VAL A 47 8.44 12.54 12.41
N CYS A 48 7.28 12.78 13.03
CA CYS A 48 6.52 14.02 12.89
C CYS A 48 7.07 15.19 13.74
N GLY A 49 7.80 14.89 14.83
CA GLY A 49 8.39 15.90 15.72
C GLY A 49 9.76 16.42 15.25
N LYS A 50 10.44 15.67 14.39
CA LYS A 50 11.76 16.03 13.83
C LYS A 50 11.72 17.19 12.82
N LEU A 51 10.54 17.62 12.35
CA LEU A 51 10.39 18.70 11.35
C LEU A 51 10.80 20.08 11.89
#